data_AF-G7LEM3-F1
#
_entry.id   AF-G7LEM3-F1
#
_cell.length_a   1.000
_cell.length_b   1.000
_cell.length_c   1.000
_cell.angle_alpha   90.00
_cell.angle_beta   90.00
_cell.angle_gamma   90.00
#
_symmetry.space_group_name_H-M   'P 1'
#
loop_
_entity.id
_entity.type
_entity.pdbx_description
1 polymer ?
#
loop_
_entity_poly.entity_id
_entity_poly.type
_entity_poly.pdbx_seq_one_letter_code
_entity_poly.pdbx_strand_id
1 'polypeptide(L)'
;MEPQTGPSAFATSSIHKRKHLSEDHSPPFHPSCDSSMHNFTGSVNSLATTSGSVPDFVVKDEAATNIFTENLQIRGGYSAREESLKKEEESGLLKFVCVCNDGVDDHMVSLIALKNIFARQLPNMPKEYIVRLIMDRNHKSIMVIREPNRVVGGVTYRPYANQRFAEIAFCAISDDRQVKGYGTRLMNHLKQYARDVDGLTHFLTYADNNAIGYFIKQGFTKEIHLEKDRWEGYIKDYDGGTLMECKLDPKIPYTDLTTMIRRQRQALFEKIRELSNCHNIVYAGIDFQKRSEDGVIPNRIVDDIPGLKEAKWTPDMYGHSRFRALDGSTDHATNLKHLTEFMRSILKEMHDHPDAWPFKEPVDALSVPGYYEIIKNPMDLKTMSERLESEQYYVTFEMFLADARRMFENARTYNPPKTIYYKCATRLEAHFQSKVTTLLQSGFKIQ
;
A
#
# COMPACT_ATOMS: atom_id res chain seq x y z
N MET A 1 11.98 57.29 30.26
CA MET A 1 13.22 56.64 30.74
C MET A 1 13.35 55.30 30.05
N GLU A 2 14.58 54.92 29.75
CA GLU A 2 15.05 53.70 29.08
C GLU A 2 16.15 53.10 30.01
N PRO A 3 16.93 52.05 29.68
CA PRO A 3 16.83 51.04 28.60
C PRO A 3 17.14 49.59 29.07
N GLN A 4 17.46 48.71 28.09
CA GLN A 4 18.36 47.53 28.14
C GLN A 4 17.71 46.13 28.26
N THR A 5 18.11 45.10 27.48
CA THR A 5 19.11 45.02 26.36
C THR A 5 18.82 43.85 25.40
N GLY A 6 19.36 43.91 24.17
CA GLY A 6 19.54 42.76 23.26
C GLY A 6 20.76 41.89 23.62
N PRO A 7 21.38 41.12 22.70
CA PRO A 7 21.47 41.28 21.23
C PRO A 7 20.83 40.09 20.44
N SER A 8 20.60 40.09 19.11
CA SER A 8 21.11 40.83 17.93
C SER A 8 22.38 40.29 17.24
N ALA A 9 22.21 39.77 16.02
CA ALA A 9 23.27 39.64 15.00
C ALA A 9 22.64 39.67 13.60
N PHE A 10 23.20 40.48 12.69
CA PHE A 10 22.72 40.69 11.31
C PHE A 10 23.90 40.60 10.32
N ALA A 11 23.68 40.05 9.12
CA ALA A 11 24.55 40.18 7.95
C ALA A 11 23.70 39.99 6.66
N THR A 12 23.13 41.03 6.04
CA THR A 12 23.73 41.96 5.06
C THR A 12 23.92 41.40 3.63
N SER A 13 22.90 41.64 2.80
CA SER A 13 22.98 42.26 1.46
C SER A 13 24.13 41.90 0.49
N SER A 14 23.76 41.51 -0.73
CA SER A 14 24.46 41.94 -1.95
C SER A 14 23.50 42.08 -3.14
N ILE A 15 23.67 43.15 -3.93
CA ILE A 15 22.84 43.51 -5.09
C ILE A 15 23.77 43.75 -6.29
N HIS A 16 23.51 43.13 -7.45
CA HIS A 16 23.87 43.55 -8.83
C HIS A 16 23.40 42.44 -9.81
N LYS A 17 22.97 42.67 -11.07
CA LYS A 17 22.57 43.90 -11.78
C LYS A 17 21.62 43.53 -12.96
N ARG A 18 20.79 44.46 -13.42
CA ARG A 18 19.85 44.30 -14.56
C ARG A 18 20.52 44.01 -15.90
N LYS A 19 19.77 43.38 -16.82
CA LYS A 19 19.45 43.97 -18.14
C LYS A 19 17.97 43.75 -18.49
N HIS A 20 17.38 44.72 -19.19
CA HIS A 20 15.99 44.80 -19.67
C HIS A 20 16.03 45.21 -21.15
N LEU A 21 14.95 44.92 -21.88
CA LEU A 21 14.38 45.60 -23.07
C LEU A 21 13.01 44.87 -23.29
N SER A 22 11.86 45.45 -22.94
CA SER A 22 11.05 46.44 -23.71
C SER A 22 10.37 45.78 -24.94
N GLU A 23 9.05 45.52 -24.88
CA GLU A 23 7.98 46.34 -25.53
C GLU A 23 7.65 45.80 -26.95
N ASP A 24 6.43 45.82 -27.50
CA ASP A 24 5.13 46.37 -27.01
C ASP A 24 3.89 45.71 -27.68
N HIS A 25 2.70 46.11 -27.24
CA HIS A 25 1.40 46.21 -27.94
C HIS A 25 0.47 44.98 -28.14
N SER A 26 -0.81 45.32 -28.28
CA SER A 26 -2.03 44.51 -28.41
C SER A 26 -3.11 45.41 -29.06
N PRO A 27 -4.41 45.03 -29.17
CA PRO A 27 -5.07 43.83 -29.71
C PRO A 27 -5.84 44.28 -30.99
N PRO A 28 -7.16 44.06 -31.23
CA PRO A 28 -8.08 42.91 -31.01
C PRO A 28 -8.74 42.41 -32.32
N PHE A 29 -9.60 41.37 -32.26
CA PHE A 29 -10.92 41.37 -32.91
C PHE A 29 -11.87 40.28 -32.35
N HIS A 30 -13.14 40.67 -32.21
CA HIS A 30 -14.36 39.95 -31.79
C HIS A 30 -15.55 40.74 -32.40
N PRO A 31 -16.86 40.42 -32.20
CA PRO A 31 -17.49 39.29 -31.49
C PRO A 31 -17.71 38.05 -32.41
N SER A 32 -18.85 37.47 -32.83
CA SER A 32 -20.30 37.58 -32.53
C SER A 32 -21.05 36.29 -32.91
N CYS A 33 -22.13 35.95 -32.16
CA CYS A 33 -23.37 35.26 -32.58
C CYS A 33 -23.30 33.86 -33.24
N ASP A 34 -24.35 33.03 -33.26
CA ASP A 34 -25.46 32.73 -32.33
C ASP A 34 -26.26 31.57 -32.97
N SER A 35 -26.89 30.70 -32.18
CA SER A 35 -28.26 30.18 -32.41
C SER A 35 -28.60 28.97 -31.55
N SER A 36 -29.87 28.89 -31.16
CA SER A 36 -30.42 27.94 -30.19
C SER A 36 -31.00 26.66 -30.80
N MET A 37 -30.96 25.58 -30.01
CA MET A 37 -32.00 24.54 -29.83
C MET A 37 -32.71 23.90 -31.03
N HIS A 38 -32.89 22.59 -30.94
CA HIS A 38 -34.26 22.05 -30.86
C HIS A 38 -34.31 20.74 -30.06
N ASN A 39 -35.36 20.57 -29.26
CA ASN A 39 -35.65 19.33 -28.52
C ASN A 39 -36.30 18.29 -29.45
N PHE A 40 -36.13 17.00 -29.13
CA PHE A 40 -37.21 16.02 -29.32
C PHE A 40 -37.23 14.98 -28.20
N THR A 41 -38.43 14.54 -27.83
CA THR A 41 -38.70 13.61 -26.72
C THR A 41 -39.12 12.23 -27.25
N GLY A 42 -38.90 11.19 -26.46
CA GLY A 42 -39.38 9.84 -26.76
C GLY A 42 -39.17 8.89 -25.57
N SER A 43 -40.25 8.40 -24.98
CA SER A 43 -40.24 7.44 -23.88
C SER A 43 -41.29 6.37 -24.14
N VAL A 44 -40.94 5.09 -23.95
CA VAL A 44 -41.87 3.95 -23.95
C VAL A 44 -41.40 2.94 -22.90
N ASN A 45 -42.31 2.53 -22.01
CA ASN A 45 -42.11 1.43 -21.05
C ASN A 45 -42.67 0.11 -21.60
N SER A 46 -42.24 -1.03 -21.05
CA SER A 46 -43.03 -2.26 -21.07
C SER A 46 -42.91 -3.07 -19.76
N LEU A 47 -44.04 -3.70 -19.42
CA LEU A 47 -44.29 -4.63 -18.30
C LEU A 47 -44.29 -6.09 -18.83
N ALA A 48 -44.36 -7.18 -18.05
CA ALA A 48 -44.20 -7.39 -16.60
C ALA A 48 -43.14 -8.52 -16.36
N THR A 49 -43.27 -9.63 -15.60
CA THR A 49 -44.36 -10.31 -14.83
C THR A 49 -43.72 -11.12 -13.68
N THR A 50 -44.47 -11.43 -12.61
CA THR A 50 -43.97 -12.12 -11.41
C THR A 50 -44.27 -13.63 -11.35
N SER A 51 -43.33 -14.39 -10.78
CA SER A 51 -43.56 -15.60 -9.99
C SER A 51 -42.42 -15.74 -8.95
N GLY A 52 -42.62 -16.47 -7.85
CA GLY A 52 -41.69 -16.43 -6.71
C GLY A 52 -41.44 -17.78 -6.04
N SER A 53 -40.27 -17.90 -5.42
CA SER A 53 -39.87 -18.98 -4.51
C SER A 53 -38.87 -18.44 -3.48
N VAL A 54 -38.67 -19.19 -2.39
CA VAL A 54 -37.99 -18.73 -1.15
C VAL A 54 -36.46 -18.77 -1.29
N PRO A 55 -35.71 -17.75 -0.80
CA PRO A 55 -34.24 -17.79 -0.74
C PRO A 55 -33.72 -18.41 0.57
N ASP A 56 -32.83 -19.40 0.46
CA ASP A 56 -32.10 -19.97 1.61
C ASP A 56 -31.07 -18.97 2.18
N PHE A 57 -31.00 -18.87 3.51
CA PHE A 57 -30.10 -17.96 4.22
C PHE A 57 -28.72 -18.58 4.50
N VAL A 58 -27.88 -18.66 3.47
CA VAL A 58 -26.49 -19.14 3.61
C VAL A 58 -25.59 -18.05 4.17
N VAL A 59 -25.32 -18.11 5.48
CA VAL A 59 -24.31 -17.26 6.13
C VAL A 59 -22.91 -17.66 5.65
N LYS A 60 -22.18 -16.74 5.04
CA LYS A 60 -20.77 -16.93 4.68
C LYS A 60 -19.86 -16.56 5.84
N ASP A 61 -18.82 -17.37 6.04
CA ASP A 61 -17.75 -17.10 7.01
C ASP A 61 -16.66 -16.24 6.36
N GLU A 62 -16.86 -14.92 6.36
CA GLU A 62 -16.04 -13.98 5.59
C GLU A 62 -14.70 -13.61 6.27
N ALA A 63 -14.56 -13.87 7.58
CA ALA A 63 -13.44 -13.36 8.38
C ALA A 63 -12.07 -13.97 7.99
N ALA A 64 -12.00 -15.29 7.86
CA ALA A 64 -10.74 -15.99 7.56
C ALA A 64 -10.23 -15.74 6.13
N THR A 65 -11.14 -15.49 5.17
CA THR A 65 -10.78 -15.20 3.79
C THR A 65 -10.02 -13.87 3.68
N ASN A 66 -10.52 -12.84 4.39
CA ASN A 66 -10.10 -11.45 4.22
C ASN A 66 -8.61 -11.18 4.46
N ILE A 67 -7.95 -11.87 5.40
CA ILE A 67 -6.51 -11.66 5.67
C ILE A 67 -5.64 -12.06 4.46
N PHE A 68 -6.06 -13.06 3.67
CA PHE A 68 -5.40 -13.43 2.42
C PHE A 68 -5.94 -12.64 1.20
N THR A 69 -7.23 -12.30 1.15
CA THR A 69 -7.79 -11.50 0.04
C THR A 69 -7.42 -10.02 0.10
N GLU A 70 -7.20 -9.37 1.25
CA GLU A 70 -6.78 -7.96 1.29
C GLU A 70 -5.44 -7.75 0.57
N ASN A 71 -4.45 -8.60 0.86
CA ASN A 71 -3.16 -8.62 0.16
C ASN A 71 -3.32 -8.92 -1.35
N LEU A 72 -4.37 -9.64 -1.74
CA LEU A 72 -4.66 -9.98 -3.14
C LEU A 72 -5.44 -8.88 -3.87
N GLN A 73 -6.37 -8.18 -3.20
CA GLN A 73 -7.18 -7.09 -3.75
C GLN A 73 -6.37 -5.79 -3.85
N ILE A 74 -5.50 -5.50 -2.88
CA ILE A 74 -4.56 -4.36 -2.98
C ILE A 74 -3.62 -4.56 -4.18
N ARG A 75 -3.11 -5.78 -4.41
CA ARG A 75 -2.31 -6.11 -5.61
C ARG A 75 -3.16 -6.13 -6.90
N GLY A 76 -4.39 -6.65 -6.82
CA GLY A 76 -5.35 -6.68 -7.92
C GLY A 76 -5.72 -5.29 -8.43
N GLY A 77 -5.83 -4.30 -7.53
CA GLY A 77 -6.11 -2.91 -7.89
C GLY A 77 -5.05 -2.27 -8.79
N TYR A 78 -3.76 -2.63 -8.66
CA TYR A 78 -2.72 -2.17 -9.58
C TYR A 78 -2.81 -2.89 -10.93
N SER A 79 -2.94 -4.22 -10.92
CA SER A 79 -3.11 -5.04 -12.12
C SER A 79 -4.31 -4.60 -12.96
N ALA A 80 -5.45 -4.32 -12.34
CA ALA A 80 -6.67 -3.90 -13.02
C ALA A 80 -6.58 -2.47 -13.57
N ARG A 81 -5.88 -1.55 -12.89
CA ARG A 81 -5.61 -0.20 -13.41
C ARG A 81 -4.70 -0.28 -14.64
N GLU A 82 -3.62 -1.06 -14.59
CA GLU A 82 -2.74 -1.23 -15.74
C GLU A 82 -3.43 -1.94 -16.91
N GLU A 83 -4.25 -2.98 -16.66
CA GLU A 83 -5.03 -3.66 -17.70
C GLU A 83 -6.08 -2.72 -18.33
N SER A 84 -6.70 -1.84 -17.55
CA SER A 84 -7.62 -0.81 -18.06
C SER A 84 -6.90 0.21 -18.96
N LEU A 85 -5.74 0.70 -18.54
CA LEU A 85 -4.93 1.61 -19.36
C LEU A 85 -4.34 0.93 -20.60
N LYS A 86 -4.02 -0.36 -20.53
CA LYS A 86 -3.63 -1.16 -21.70
C LYS A 86 -4.77 -1.25 -22.71
N LYS A 87 -6.02 -1.39 -22.26
CA LYS A 87 -7.20 -1.36 -23.15
C LYS A 87 -7.50 0.03 -23.71
N GLU A 88 -7.25 1.13 -22.97
CA GLU A 88 -7.28 2.49 -23.55
C GLU A 88 -6.21 2.66 -24.65
N GLU A 89 -5.07 1.99 -24.53
CA GLU A 89 -3.97 2.02 -25.50
C GLU A 89 -4.22 1.13 -26.73
N GLU A 90 -4.67 -0.11 -26.53
CA GLU A 90 -5.05 -1.07 -27.58
C GLU A 90 -6.25 -0.57 -28.41
N SER A 91 -7.13 0.26 -27.84
CA SER A 91 -8.23 0.94 -28.55
C SER A 91 -7.85 2.28 -29.18
N GLY A 92 -6.59 2.72 -29.08
CA GLY A 92 -6.09 3.97 -29.65
C GLY A 92 -6.47 5.26 -28.91
N LEU A 93 -7.35 5.19 -27.90
CA LEU A 93 -7.75 6.33 -27.08
C LEU A 93 -6.59 6.95 -26.29
N LEU A 94 -5.54 6.15 -26.05
CA LEU A 94 -4.32 6.53 -25.32
C LEU A 94 -3.08 6.15 -26.15
N LYS A 95 -2.14 7.07 -26.29
CA LYS A 95 -0.91 6.90 -27.09
C LYS A 95 0.29 7.35 -26.27
N PHE A 96 1.35 6.55 -26.27
CA PHE A 96 2.64 6.88 -25.65
C PHE A 96 3.64 7.15 -26.76
N VAL A 97 4.17 8.37 -26.82
CA VAL A 97 5.05 8.83 -27.91
C VAL A 97 6.32 9.45 -27.36
N CYS A 98 7.45 9.24 -28.05
CA CYS A 98 8.72 9.90 -27.75
C CYS A 98 8.93 11.06 -28.73
N VAL A 99 9.09 12.28 -28.20
CA VAL A 99 9.21 13.52 -28.99
C VAL A 99 10.45 14.31 -28.51
N CYS A 100 11.14 14.99 -29.43
CA CYS A 100 12.20 15.95 -29.13
C CYS A 100 12.03 17.21 -30.00
N ASN A 101 12.87 18.24 -29.77
CA ASN A 101 12.85 19.45 -30.60
C ASN A 101 13.59 19.24 -31.94
N ASP A 102 12.98 18.47 -32.84
CA ASP A 102 13.43 18.25 -34.21
C ASP A 102 13.07 19.39 -35.17
N GLY A 103 12.06 20.20 -34.84
CA GLY A 103 11.55 21.29 -35.66
C GLY A 103 10.23 21.00 -36.36
N VAL A 104 9.54 19.90 -36.03
CA VAL A 104 8.19 19.60 -36.52
C VAL A 104 7.14 20.34 -35.65
N ASP A 105 6.16 20.98 -36.28
CA ASP A 105 5.16 21.81 -35.58
C ASP A 105 4.29 21.01 -34.59
N ASP A 106 3.80 19.82 -34.97
CA ASP A 106 3.02 18.95 -34.07
C ASP A 106 3.84 18.51 -32.84
N HIS A 107 5.13 18.27 -33.02
CA HIS A 107 6.06 17.98 -31.93
C HIS A 107 6.26 19.20 -31.03
N MET A 108 6.41 20.40 -31.61
CA MET A 108 6.52 21.65 -30.87
C MET A 108 5.25 21.94 -30.04
N VAL A 109 4.06 21.79 -30.61
CA VAL A 109 2.77 21.91 -29.90
C VAL A 109 2.69 20.93 -28.73
N SER A 110 3.11 19.68 -28.94
CA SER A 110 3.12 18.63 -27.92
C SER A 110 4.10 18.94 -26.78
N LEU A 111 5.29 19.44 -27.09
CA LEU A 111 6.29 19.88 -26.12
C LEU A 111 5.84 21.13 -25.34
N ILE A 112 5.17 22.09 -25.98
CA ILE A 112 4.58 23.26 -25.31
C ILE A 112 3.50 22.83 -24.31
N ALA A 113 2.61 21.91 -24.72
CA ALA A 113 1.57 21.36 -23.86
C ALA A 113 2.17 20.62 -22.64
N LEU A 114 3.19 19.79 -22.85
CA LEU A 114 3.91 19.09 -21.78
C LEU A 114 4.63 20.07 -20.83
N LYS A 115 5.32 21.09 -21.36
CA LYS A 115 5.94 22.17 -20.58
C LYS A 115 4.93 22.90 -19.69
N ASN A 116 3.69 23.09 -20.15
CA ASN A 116 2.61 23.70 -19.36
C ASN A 116 2.07 22.78 -18.26
N ILE A 117 2.29 21.45 -18.33
CA ILE A 117 2.03 20.52 -17.23
C ILE A 117 3.16 20.61 -16.20
N PHE A 118 4.43 20.47 -16.62
CA PHE A 118 5.57 20.57 -15.70
C PHE A 118 5.60 21.91 -14.94
N ALA A 119 5.37 23.03 -15.62
CA ALA A 119 5.32 24.37 -15.00
C ALA A 119 4.15 24.61 -14.03
N ARG A 120 3.23 23.63 -13.88
CA ARG A 120 2.18 23.60 -12.83
C ARG A 120 2.49 22.55 -11.75
N GLN A 121 3.04 21.41 -12.17
CA GLN A 121 3.29 20.24 -11.32
C GLN A 121 4.59 20.34 -10.50
N LEU A 122 5.56 21.12 -10.97
CA LEU A 122 6.88 21.30 -10.35
C LEU A 122 7.05 22.77 -9.93
N PRO A 123 6.33 23.27 -8.90
CA PRO A 123 6.31 24.70 -8.55
C PRO A 123 7.67 25.25 -8.10
N ASN A 124 8.58 24.37 -7.63
CA ASN A 124 9.93 24.72 -7.21
C ASN A 124 10.89 24.91 -8.40
N MET A 125 10.52 24.45 -9.60
CA MET A 125 11.37 24.50 -10.80
C MET A 125 11.08 25.77 -11.61
N PRO A 126 12.07 26.65 -11.89
CA PRO A 126 11.86 27.87 -12.66
C PRO A 126 11.28 27.60 -14.06
N LYS A 127 10.32 28.40 -14.51
CA LYS A 127 9.58 28.16 -15.76
C LYS A 127 10.49 28.25 -16.98
N GLU A 128 11.46 29.15 -16.93
CA GLU A 128 12.50 29.40 -17.92
C GLU A 128 13.44 28.19 -17.99
N TYR A 129 13.75 27.58 -16.84
CA TYR A 129 14.56 26.37 -16.74
C TYR A 129 13.84 25.15 -17.34
N ILE A 130 12.54 25.00 -17.05
CA ILE A 130 11.66 23.98 -17.63
C ILE A 130 11.62 24.10 -19.16
N VAL A 131 11.32 25.30 -19.68
CA VAL A 131 11.31 25.57 -21.13
C VAL A 131 12.66 25.23 -21.76
N ARG A 132 13.77 25.70 -21.15
CA ARG A 132 15.11 25.54 -21.70
C ARG A 132 15.54 24.08 -21.83
N LEU A 133 15.14 23.18 -20.92
CA LEU A 133 15.45 21.74 -21.06
C LEU A 133 14.50 21.00 -22.01
N ILE A 134 13.20 21.33 -22.02
CA ILE A 134 12.23 20.64 -22.89
C ILE A 134 12.46 20.99 -24.38
N MET A 135 12.94 22.20 -24.66
CA MET A 135 13.28 22.65 -26.01
C MET A 135 14.75 22.42 -26.39
N ASP A 136 15.56 21.81 -25.52
CA ASP A 136 16.94 21.43 -25.82
C ASP A 136 16.96 20.16 -26.68
N ARG A 137 17.62 20.21 -27.84
CA ARG A 137 17.63 19.11 -28.83
C ARG A 137 18.28 17.81 -28.34
N ASN A 138 19.05 17.85 -27.25
CA ASN A 138 19.65 16.69 -26.62
C ASN A 138 18.69 16.00 -25.63
N HIS A 139 17.52 16.58 -25.37
CA HIS A 139 16.50 16.00 -24.49
C HIS A 139 15.39 15.35 -25.30
N LYS A 140 14.88 14.25 -24.77
CA LYS A 140 13.72 13.52 -25.27
C LYS A 140 12.61 13.58 -24.23
N SER A 141 11.37 13.66 -24.69
CA SER A 141 10.18 13.65 -23.85
C SER A 141 9.28 12.50 -24.28
N ILE A 142 9.17 11.47 -23.43
CA ILE A 142 8.12 10.46 -23.60
C ILE A 142 6.87 10.97 -22.90
N MET A 143 5.76 11.04 -23.62
CA MET A 143 4.54 11.66 -23.16
C MET A 143 3.32 10.80 -23.44
N VAL A 144 2.30 10.98 -22.60
CA VAL A 144 1.00 10.33 -22.71
C VAL A 144 0.05 11.30 -23.39
N ILE A 145 -0.46 10.93 -24.55
CA ILE A 145 -1.48 11.66 -25.30
C ILE A 145 -2.79 10.87 -25.21
N ARG A 146 -3.89 11.56 -24.90
CA ARG A 146 -5.24 11.00 -24.92
C ARG A 146 -6.07 11.71 -25.99
N GLU A 147 -6.91 10.98 -26.72
CA GLU A 147 -7.72 11.59 -27.76
C GLU A 147 -8.81 12.56 -27.21
N PRO A 148 -9.12 13.66 -27.91
CA PRO A 148 -8.43 14.18 -29.11
C PRO A 148 -7.15 14.96 -28.74
N ASN A 149 -5.99 14.46 -29.18
CA ASN A 149 -4.63 15.01 -29.07
C ASN A 149 -4.24 15.80 -27.79
N ARG A 150 -4.79 15.44 -26.62
CA ARG A 150 -4.51 16.11 -25.34
C ARG A 150 -3.36 15.41 -24.61
N VAL A 151 -2.26 16.14 -24.39
CA VAL A 151 -1.19 15.68 -23.49
C VAL A 151 -1.72 15.57 -22.05
N VAL A 152 -1.47 14.43 -21.41
CA VAL A 152 -1.87 14.08 -20.04
C VAL A 152 -0.69 14.21 -19.06
N GLY A 153 0.54 14.02 -19.54
CA GLY A 153 1.77 14.11 -18.76
C GLY A 153 2.94 13.47 -19.51
N GLY A 154 4.11 13.42 -18.89
CA GLY A 154 5.32 12.90 -19.53
C GLY A 154 6.54 12.87 -18.63
N VAL A 155 7.62 12.31 -19.18
CA VAL A 155 8.97 12.31 -18.61
C VAL A 155 9.93 12.89 -19.64
N THR A 156 10.64 13.95 -19.27
CA THR A 156 11.73 14.53 -20.06
C THR A 156 13.06 14.03 -19.51
N TYR A 157 13.88 13.46 -20.38
CA TYR A 157 15.17 12.85 -20.04
C TYR A 157 16.25 13.20 -21.08
N ARG A 158 17.51 13.09 -20.68
CA ARG A 158 18.68 13.27 -21.54
C ARG A 158 19.45 11.94 -21.66
N PRO A 159 19.46 11.29 -22.83
CA PRO A 159 20.23 10.07 -23.05
C PRO A 159 21.71 10.37 -23.27
N TYR A 160 22.58 9.67 -22.54
CA TYR A 160 24.03 9.68 -22.69
C TYR A 160 24.46 8.33 -23.28
N ALA A 161 24.36 8.20 -24.61
CA ALA A 161 24.50 6.93 -25.32
C ALA A 161 25.84 6.22 -25.04
N ASN A 162 26.97 6.94 -25.08
CA ASN A 162 28.30 6.37 -24.84
C ASN A 162 28.46 5.83 -23.41
N GLN A 163 27.93 6.56 -22.42
CA GLN A 163 27.92 6.20 -21.00
C GLN A 163 26.81 5.19 -20.64
N ARG A 164 25.90 4.92 -21.59
CA ARG A 164 24.75 4.00 -21.54
C ARG A 164 23.78 4.25 -20.38
N PHE A 165 23.57 5.51 -20.01
CA PHE A 165 22.56 5.91 -19.03
C PHE A 165 21.75 7.12 -19.50
N ALA A 166 20.68 7.47 -18.81
CA ALA A 166 19.97 8.73 -18.99
C ALA A 166 19.72 9.46 -17.67
N GLU A 167 19.76 10.80 -17.73
CA GLU A 167 19.29 11.70 -16.68
C GLU A 167 17.80 11.96 -16.89
N ILE A 168 16.95 11.61 -15.92
CA ILE A 168 15.56 12.07 -15.90
C ILE A 168 15.54 13.46 -15.29
N ALA A 169 15.17 14.47 -16.09
CA ALA A 169 15.12 15.85 -15.65
C ALA A 169 13.75 16.22 -15.04
N PHE A 170 12.65 15.78 -15.65
CA PHE A 170 11.28 16.05 -15.17
C PHE A 170 10.38 14.83 -15.36
N CYS A 171 9.48 14.57 -14.39
CA CYS A 171 8.47 13.50 -14.46
C CYS A 171 7.15 13.99 -13.82
N ALA A 172 6.06 14.09 -14.58
CA ALA A 172 4.78 14.62 -14.07
C ALA A 172 3.54 14.14 -14.85
N ILE A 173 2.40 14.10 -14.15
CA ILE A 173 1.06 13.79 -14.70
C ILE A 173 0.08 14.89 -14.23
N SER A 174 -0.80 15.35 -15.13
CA SER A 174 -1.88 16.31 -14.83
C SER A 174 -2.77 15.83 -13.68
N ASP A 175 -3.17 16.75 -12.79
CA ASP A 175 -3.89 16.49 -11.54
C ASP A 175 -5.14 15.60 -11.76
N ASP A 176 -5.92 15.90 -12.80
CA ASP A 176 -7.14 15.16 -13.18
C ASP A 176 -6.89 13.69 -13.58
N ARG A 177 -5.62 13.30 -13.74
CA ARG A 177 -5.17 11.96 -14.14
C ARG A 177 -4.19 11.31 -13.15
N GLN A 178 -3.86 11.95 -12.04
CA GLN A 178 -3.07 11.31 -10.98
C GLN A 178 -3.82 10.12 -10.33
N VAL A 179 -3.09 9.25 -9.63
CA VAL A 179 -3.57 8.02 -8.94
C VAL A 179 -4.18 6.93 -9.86
N LYS A 180 -4.59 7.26 -11.10
CA LYS A 180 -5.21 6.35 -12.08
C LYS A 180 -4.25 5.36 -12.76
N GLY A 181 -2.94 5.46 -12.51
CA GLY A 181 -1.91 4.53 -12.99
C GLY A 181 -1.04 5.04 -14.15
N TYR A 182 -1.39 6.16 -14.78
CA TYR A 182 -0.66 6.70 -15.94
C TYR A 182 0.84 6.87 -15.71
N GLY A 183 1.27 7.31 -14.52
CA GLY A 183 2.71 7.47 -14.20
C GLY A 183 3.51 6.16 -14.27
N THR A 184 2.98 5.06 -13.74
CA THR A 184 3.63 3.74 -13.84
C THR A 184 3.68 3.26 -15.29
N ARG A 185 2.57 3.37 -16.04
CA ARG A 185 2.54 2.93 -17.44
C ARG A 185 3.45 3.77 -18.35
N LEU A 186 3.53 5.07 -18.09
CA LEU A 186 4.48 6.01 -18.70
C LEU A 186 5.93 5.63 -18.40
N MET A 187 6.26 5.29 -17.15
CA MET A 187 7.59 4.82 -16.77
C MET A 187 7.94 3.48 -17.41
N ASN A 188 6.97 2.56 -17.53
CA ASN A 188 7.15 1.29 -18.22
C ASN A 188 7.46 1.48 -19.71
N HIS A 189 6.73 2.38 -20.40
CA HIS A 189 7.03 2.78 -21.79
C HIS A 189 8.40 3.47 -21.92
N LEU A 190 8.76 4.37 -20.99
CA LEU A 190 10.08 5.01 -20.95
C LEU A 190 11.22 3.99 -20.83
N LYS A 191 11.11 3.01 -19.92
CA LYS A 191 12.13 1.96 -19.75
C LYS A 191 12.26 1.06 -20.96
N GLN A 192 11.14 0.69 -21.57
CA GLN A 192 11.11 -0.11 -22.80
C GLN A 192 11.82 0.64 -23.93
N TYR A 193 11.42 1.89 -24.21
CA TYR A 193 12.03 2.72 -25.25
C TYR A 193 13.52 3.01 -24.99
N ALA A 194 13.89 3.42 -23.78
CA ALA A 194 15.26 3.77 -23.44
C ALA A 194 16.24 2.59 -23.56
N ARG A 195 15.78 1.36 -23.28
CA ARG A 195 16.56 0.14 -23.51
C ARG A 195 16.58 -0.25 -24.99
N ASP A 196 15.40 -0.34 -25.62
CA ASP A 196 15.24 -0.98 -26.93
C ASP A 196 15.64 -0.07 -28.10
N VAL A 197 15.50 1.25 -27.94
CA VAL A 197 15.80 2.27 -28.97
C VAL A 197 17.10 3.03 -28.65
N ASP A 198 17.28 3.48 -27.40
CA ASP A 198 18.46 4.26 -27.00
C ASP A 198 19.62 3.41 -26.43
N GLY A 199 19.44 2.08 -26.32
CA GLY A 199 20.49 1.14 -25.91
C GLY A 199 20.96 1.29 -24.45
N LEU A 200 20.21 2.02 -23.63
CA LEU A 200 20.59 2.41 -22.27
C LEU A 200 20.43 1.26 -21.27
N THR A 201 21.13 1.42 -20.14
CA THR A 201 21.23 0.41 -19.08
C THR A 201 20.81 0.90 -17.70
N HIS A 202 20.85 2.23 -17.48
CA HIS A 202 20.50 2.84 -16.19
C HIS A 202 19.80 4.19 -16.40
N PHE A 203 18.94 4.57 -15.46
CA PHE A 203 18.48 5.95 -15.26
C PHE A 203 19.07 6.50 -13.97
N LEU A 204 19.47 7.77 -14.00
CA LEU A 204 19.70 8.59 -12.81
C LEU A 204 18.67 9.71 -12.76
N THR A 205 18.26 10.10 -11.55
CA THR A 205 17.34 11.22 -11.33
C THR A 205 17.63 11.86 -9.99
N TYR A 206 17.51 13.18 -9.89
CA TYR A 206 17.28 13.83 -8.60
C TYR A 206 15.77 13.82 -8.33
N ALA A 207 15.36 13.30 -7.18
CA ALA A 207 13.98 13.15 -6.78
C ALA A 207 13.67 14.04 -5.56
N ASP A 208 12.66 14.90 -5.70
CA ASP A 208 12.06 15.61 -4.57
C ASP A 208 11.59 14.62 -3.50
N ASN A 209 11.62 15.01 -2.23
CA ASN A 209 11.21 14.15 -1.10
C ASN A 209 9.81 13.52 -1.28
N ASN A 210 8.87 14.26 -1.87
CA ASN A 210 7.52 13.79 -2.18
C ASN A 210 7.47 12.74 -3.31
N ALA A 211 8.46 12.74 -4.21
CA ALA A 211 8.55 11.86 -5.37
C ALA A 211 9.34 10.57 -5.11
N ILE A 212 10.18 10.51 -4.06
CA ILE A 212 10.96 9.31 -3.69
C ILE A 212 10.06 8.06 -3.60
N GLY A 213 8.89 8.17 -2.95
CA GLY A 213 7.94 7.06 -2.82
C GLY A 213 7.26 6.61 -4.13
N TYR A 214 7.33 7.42 -5.19
CA TYR A 214 6.98 7.01 -6.55
C TYR A 214 8.17 6.31 -7.20
N PHE A 215 9.36 6.91 -7.19
CA PHE A 215 10.56 6.34 -7.82
C PHE A 215 10.93 4.96 -7.24
N ILE A 216 10.82 4.74 -5.93
CA ILE A 216 10.99 3.41 -5.30
C ILE A 216 10.01 2.38 -5.87
N LYS A 217 8.73 2.75 -6.09
CA LYS A 217 7.73 1.87 -6.72
C LYS A 217 8.03 1.61 -8.21
N GLN A 218 8.78 2.50 -8.84
CA GLN A 218 9.35 2.29 -10.18
C GLN A 218 10.70 1.55 -10.14
N GLY A 219 11.12 0.97 -9.02
CA GLY A 219 12.38 0.22 -8.93
C GLY A 219 13.63 1.10 -9.01
N PHE A 220 13.56 2.34 -8.53
CA PHE A 220 14.74 3.15 -8.24
C PHE A 220 15.21 2.91 -6.80
N THR A 221 16.52 2.90 -6.57
CA THR A 221 17.17 2.90 -5.26
C THR A 221 17.88 4.24 -5.00
N LYS A 222 18.23 4.53 -3.74
CA LYS A 222 19.11 5.65 -3.36
C LYS A 222 20.60 5.28 -3.45
N GLU A 223 20.91 3.98 -3.52
CA GLU A 223 22.26 3.47 -3.61
C GLU A 223 22.71 3.46 -5.07
N ILE A 224 23.72 4.26 -5.41
CA ILE A 224 24.17 4.42 -6.80
C ILE A 224 25.27 3.41 -7.10
N HIS A 225 24.94 2.37 -7.87
CA HIS A 225 25.84 1.30 -8.29
C HIS A 225 26.59 1.66 -9.58
N LEU A 226 26.07 2.62 -10.37
CA LEU A 226 26.74 3.15 -11.54
C LEU A 226 28.07 3.83 -11.17
N GLU A 227 29.15 3.38 -11.78
CA GLU A 227 30.51 3.90 -11.60
C GLU A 227 30.54 5.43 -11.78
N LYS A 228 31.09 6.16 -10.80
CA LYS A 228 31.11 7.63 -10.75
C LYS A 228 31.57 8.27 -12.05
N ASP A 229 32.70 7.79 -12.59
CA ASP A 229 33.34 8.25 -13.83
C ASP A 229 32.41 8.23 -15.06
N ARG A 230 31.29 7.51 -15.02
CA ARG A 230 30.29 7.45 -16.10
C ARG A 230 29.20 8.50 -16.01
N TRP A 231 29.01 9.17 -14.88
CA TRP A 231 27.89 10.11 -14.66
C TRP A 231 28.25 11.40 -13.92
N GLU A 232 29.32 11.41 -13.14
CA GLU A 232 29.80 12.60 -12.41
C GLU A 232 30.20 13.69 -13.42
N GLY A 233 29.68 14.91 -13.25
CA GLY A 233 29.82 16.01 -14.21
C GLY A 233 28.97 15.94 -15.49
N TYR A 234 28.24 14.84 -15.74
CA TYR A 234 27.27 14.75 -16.85
C TYR A 234 25.87 15.20 -16.41
N ILE A 235 25.39 14.68 -15.27
CA ILE A 235 24.09 15.05 -14.71
C ILE A 235 24.15 16.40 -14.00
N LYS A 236 22.98 16.98 -13.74
CA LYS A 236 22.85 18.22 -12.97
C LYS A 236 22.48 17.93 -11.52
N ASP A 237 23.17 18.60 -10.61
CA ASP A 237 22.82 18.61 -9.19
C ASP A 237 21.64 19.55 -8.93
N TYR A 238 20.71 19.12 -8.07
CA TYR A 238 19.55 19.88 -7.64
C TYR A 238 19.52 19.94 -6.11
N ASP A 239 19.60 21.14 -5.55
CA ASP A 239 19.54 21.35 -4.11
C ASP A 239 18.20 20.85 -3.52
N GLY A 240 18.25 20.22 -2.35
CA GLY A 240 17.12 19.52 -1.73
C GLY A 240 16.67 18.20 -2.39
N GLY A 241 17.24 17.82 -3.55
CA GLY A 241 16.92 16.57 -4.25
C GLY A 241 17.70 15.35 -3.72
N THR A 242 17.06 14.18 -3.68
CA THR A 242 17.77 12.90 -3.45
C THR A 242 18.16 12.28 -4.79
N LEU A 243 19.45 12.06 -5.05
CA LEU A 243 19.91 11.28 -6.20
C LEU A 243 19.44 9.82 -6.08
N MET A 244 18.92 9.26 -7.18
CA MET A 244 18.39 7.90 -7.27
C MET A 244 18.73 7.23 -8.60
N GLU A 245 18.98 5.92 -8.55
CA GLU A 245 19.33 5.07 -9.71
C GLU A 245 18.23 4.04 -9.99
N CYS A 246 17.91 3.80 -11.27
CA CYS A 246 17.18 2.61 -11.71
C CYS A 246 17.97 1.86 -12.77
N LYS A 247 18.32 0.60 -12.49
CA LYS A 247 18.95 -0.32 -13.45
C LYS A 247 17.88 -0.96 -14.35
N LEU A 248 18.12 -0.94 -15.66
CA LEU A 248 17.24 -1.54 -16.65
C LEU A 248 17.60 -3.01 -16.86
N ASP A 249 16.61 -3.88 -16.81
CA ASP A 249 16.77 -5.31 -17.05
C ASP A 249 16.63 -5.63 -18.55
N PRO A 250 17.53 -6.43 -19.14
CA PRO A 250 17.51 -6.74 -20.57
C PRO A 250 16.39 -7.71 -21.01
N LYS A 251 15.71 -8.38 -20.07
CA LYS A 251 14.72 -9.44 -20.34
C LYS A 251 13.29 -9.05 -19.94
N ILE A 252 13.09 -8.07 -19.07
CA ILE A 252 11.75 -7.66 -18.61
C ILE A 252 10.97 -6.92 -19.73
N PRO A 253 9.79 -7.41 -20.16
CA PRO A 253 8.89 -6.67 -21.04
C PRO A 253 8.10 -5.65 -20.21
N TYR A 254 8.64 -4.44 -20.02
CA TYR A 254 8.07 -3.45 -19.10
C TYR A 254 6.62 -3.07 -19.45
N THR A 255 6.27 -2.97 -20.73
CA THR A 255 4.91 -2.60 -21.19
C THR A 255 3.86 -3.71 -21.03
N ASP A 256 4.30 -4.97 -20.83
CA ASP A 256 3.46 -6.17 -20.64
C ASP A 256 3.78 -6.92 -19.33
N LEU A 257 4.42 -6.23 -18.38
CA LEU A 257 4.93 -6.77 -17.11
C LEU A 257 3.86 -7.54 -16.31
N THR A 258 2.65 -6.97 -16.20
CA THR A 258 1.50 -7.60 -15.53
C THR A 258 1.09 -8.92 -16.21
N THR A 259 1.17 -9.02 -17.55
CA THR A 259 0.88 -10.27 -18.27
C THR A 259 1.96 -11.32 -18.03
N MET A 260 3.25 -10.91 -18.02
CA MET A 260 4.37 -11.80 -17.70
C MET A 260 4.21 -12.39 -16.28
N ILE A 261 3.97 -11.55 -15.28
CA ILE A 261 3.75 -11.97 -13.88
C ILE A 261 2.54 -12.89 -13.76
N ARG A 262 1.45 -12.61 -14.48
CA ARG A 262 0.24 -13.47 -14.52
C ARG A 262 0.56 -14.86 -15.07
N ARG A 263 1.33 -14.95 -16.17
CA ARG A 263 1.77 -16.23 -16.78
C ARG A 263 2.74 -17.00 -15.87
N GLN A 264 3.73 -16.32 -15.28
CA GLN A 264 4.67 -16.93 -14.33
C GLN A 264 3.94 -17.51 -13.10
N ARG A 265 2.99 -16.76 -12.54
CA ARG A 265 2.16 -17.21 -11.42
C ARG A 265 1.25 -18.39 -11.80
N GLN A 266 0.73 -18.41 -13.03
CA GLN A 266 -0.06 -19.54 -13.53
C GLN A 266 0.80 -20.81 -13.62
N ALA A 267 1.97 -20.75 -14.27
CA ALA A 267 2.88 -21.89 -14.39
C ALA A 267 3.35 -22.41 -13.01
N LEU A 268 3.57 -21.51 -12.05
CA LEU A 268 3.86 -21.89 -10.66
C LEU A 268 2.68 -22.64 -10.02
N PHE A 269 1.45 -22.14 -10.17
CA PHE A 269 0.27 -22.82 -9.64
C PHE A 269 -0.02 -24.16 -10.33
N GLU A 270 0.25 -24.28 -11.63
CA GLU A 270 0.17 -25.56 -12.36
C GLU A 270 1.19 -26.56 -11.81
N LYS A 271 2.43 -26.15 -11.54
CA LYS A 271 3.42 -27.03 -10.92
C LYS A 271 3.12 -27.38 -9.45
N ILE A 272 2.54 -26.44 -8.69
CA ILE A 272 2.02 -26.73 -7.34
C ILE A 272 0.86 -27.74 -7.41
N ARG A 273 0.00 -27.65 -8.43
CA ARG A 273 -1.13 -28.56 -8.65
C ARG A 273 -0.69 -30.00 -8.91
N GLU A 274 0.41 -30.19 -9.65
CA GLU A 274 1.00 -31.52 -9.88
C GLU A 274 1.62 -32.15 -8.62
N LEU A 275 2.07 -31.34 -7.66
CA LEU A 275 2.85 -31.78 -6.49
C LEU A 275 2.07 -31.79 -5.17
N SER A 276 0.93 -31.09 -5.09
CA SER A 276 0.18 -30.91 -3.85
C SER A 276 -1.32 -31.12 -4.05
N ASN A 277 -1.88 -32.09 -3.32
CA ASN A 277 -3.30 -32.43 -3.35
C ASN A 277 -4.21 -31.38 -2.68
N CYS A 278 -3.65 -30.35 -2.03
CA CYS A 278 -4.40 -29.37 -1.22
C CYS A 278 -5.44 -28.55 -2.01
N HIS A 279 -5.34 -28.54 -3.34
CA HIS A 279 -6.27 -27.84 -4.24
C HIS A 279 -7.50 -28.67 -4.63
N ASN A 280 -7.49 -29.98 -4.33
CA ASN A 280 -8.50 -30.95 -4.79
C ASN A 280 -9.14 -31.72 -3.61
N ILE A 281 -8.42 -31.88 -2.49
CA ILE A 281 -8.96 -32.50 -1.29
C ILE A 281 -9.54 -31.43 -0.37
N VAL A 282 -10.87 -31.29 -0.40
CA VAL A 282 -11.63 -30.63 0.66
C VAL A 282 -12.02 -31.70 1.68
N TYR A 283 -11.33 -31.72 2.82
CA TYR A 283 -11.68 -32.60 3.93
C TYR A 283 -13.05 -32.23 4.53
N ALA A 284 -13.78 -33.21 5.05
CA ALA A 284 -15.01 -32.96 5.78
C ALA A 284 -14.73 -32.15 7.06
N GLY A 285 -15.68 -31.29 7.45
CA GLY A 285 -15.57 -30.49 8.67
C GLY A 285 -15.46 -31.37 9.92
N ILE A 286 -14.62 -30.96 10.87
CA ILE A 286 -14.41 -31.70 12.13
C ILE A 286 -15.64 -31.51 13.03
N ASP A 287 -16.31 -32.60 13.35
CA ASP A 287 -17.48 -32.62 14.22
C ASP A 287 -17.06 -32.69 15.70
N PHE A 288 -16.85 -31.51 16.28
CA PHE A 288 -16.50 -31.37 17.70
C PHE A 288 -17.66 -31.69 18.65
N GLN A 289 -18.92 -31.62 18.19
CA GLN A 289 -20.09 -31.70 19.08
C GLN A 289 -20.40 -33.12 19.56
N LYS A 290 -20.11 -34.15 18.75
CA LYS A 290 -20.51 -35.53 19.06
C LYS A 290 -19.66 -36.26 20.12
N ARG A 291 -18.62 -35.63 20.70
CA ARG A 291 -17.60 -36.35 21.51
C ARG A 291 -17.04 -35.63 22.75
N SER A 292 -17.53 -34.45 23.11
CA SER A 292 -17.10 -33.74 24.34
C SER A 292 -18.23 -33.73 25.37
N GLU A 293 -18.23 -34.68 26.31
CA GLU A 293 -19.16 -34.65 27.45
C GLU A 293 -18.82 -33.52 28.43
N ASP A 294 -17.52 -33.17 28.56
CA ASP A 294 -17.01 -32.11 29.46
C ASP A 294 -16.56 -30.82 28.73
N GLY A 295 -16.92 -30.62 27.46
CA GLY A 295 -16.58 -29.42 26.68
C GLY A 295 -15.11 -29.21 26.30
N VAL A 296 -14.17 -29.99 26.85
CA VAL A 296 -12.74 -29.98 26.47
C VAL A 296 -12.53 -30.76 25.18
N ILE A 297 -11.75 -30.21 24.24
CA ILE A 297 -11.33 -30.87 22.99
C ILE A 297 -10.04 -31.68 23.28
N PRO A 298 -10.06 -33.02 23.34
CA PRO A 298 -8.87 -33.80 23.63
C PRO A 298 -7.82 -33.70 22.50
N ASN A 299 -6.55 -33.47 22.87
CA ASN A 299 -5.42 -33.22 21.95
C ASN A 299 -5.28 -34.20 20.76
N ARG A 300 -5.69 -35.47 20.92
CA ARG A 300 -5.70 -36.48 19.85
C ARG A 300 -6.48 -36.05 18.60
N ILE A 301 -7.47 -35.15 18.77
CA ILE A 301 -8.26 -34.59 17.66
C ILE A 301 -7.38 -33.85 16.65
N VAL A 302 -6.22 -33.32 17.05
CA VAL A 302 -5.26 -32.65 16.16
C VAL A 302 -4.39 -33.68 15.41
N ASP A 303 -3.88 -34.69 16.11
CA ASP A 303 -3.05 -35.76 15.54
C ASP A 303 -3.79 -36.62 14.49
N ASP A 304 -5.12 -36.72 14.62
CA ASP A 304 -5.98 -37.47 13.70
C ASP A 304 -6.48 -36.64 12.49
N ILE A 305 -6.15 -35.34 12.38
CA ILE A 305 -6.47 -34.53 11.19
C ILE A 305 -5.66 -35.05 9.98
N PRO A 306 -6.29 -35.56 8.90
CA PRO A 306 -5.57 -36.21 7.81
C PRO A 306 -4.50 -35.31 7.16
N GLY A 307 -4.81 -34.03 6.92
CA GLY A 307 -3.86 -33.07 6.34
C GLY A 307 -2.65 -32.75 7.23
N LEU A 308 -2.78 -32.80 8.56
CA LEU A 308 -1.64 -32.63 9.48
C LEU A 308 -0.77 -33.91 9.51
N LYS A 309 -1.43 -35.08 9.49
CA LYS A 309 -0.80 -36.40 9.43
C LYS A 309 -0.01 -36.60 8.13
N GLU A 310 -0.56 -36.18 6.99
CA GLU A 310 0.12 -36.14 5.69
C GLU A 310 1.32 -35.18 5.70
N ALA A 311 1.16 -33.99 6.32
CA ALA A 311 2.24 -33.02 6.48
C ALA A 311 3.33 -33.45 7.49
N LYS A 312 3.16 -34.59 8.17
CA LYS A 312 4.01 -35.07 9.29
C LYS A 312 4.14 -34.03 10.42
N TRP A 313 3.08 -33.26 10.64
CA TRP A 313 3.02 -32.34 11.78
C TRP A 313 3.01 -33.12 13.09
N THR A 314 3.72 -32.60 14.09
CA THR A 314 3.81 -33.16 15.45
C THR A 314 3.54 -32.07 16.50
N PRO A 315 3.11 -32.40 17.74
CA PRO A 315 2.79 -31.39 18.75
C PRO A 315 3.93 -30.42 19.13
N ASP A 316 5.19 -30.80 19.00
CA ASP A 316 6.33 -29.88 19.14
C ASP A 316 6.41 -28.81 18.03
N MET A 317 5.66 -29.01 16.93
CA MET A 317 5.42 -28.05 15.85
C MET A 317 4.16 -27.18 16.05
N TYR A 318 3.67 -26.96 17.29
CA TYR A 318 2.63 -25.96 17.60
C TYR A 318 3.02 -24.49 17.27
N GLY A 319 4.19 -24.28 16.67
CA GLY A 319 4.90 -23.01 16.62
C GLY A 319 5.64 -22.81 17.93
N HIS A 320 6.95 -22.59 17.86
CA HIS A 320 7.64 -22.01 18.99
C HIS A 320 7.06 -20.61 19.21
N SER A 321 6.41 -20.39 20.36
CA SER A 321 6.06 -19.04 20.83
C SER A 321 7.30 -18.16 20.69
N ARG A 322 7.16 -16.97 20.09
CA ARG A 322 8.32 -16.07 19.88
C ARG A 322 8.83 -15.48 21.19
N PHE A 323 8.14 -15.76 22.28
CA PHE A 323 8.47 -15.39 23.64
C PHE A 323 9.00 -16.63 24.36
N ARG A 324 10.32 -16.65 24.60
CA ARG A 324 11.00 -17.71 25.36
C ARG A 324 11.51 -17.14 26.68
N ALA A 325 11.37 -17.92 27.76
CA ALA A 325 11.97 -17.57 29.04
C ALA A 325 13.50 -17.51 28.91
N LEU A 326 14.14 -16.67 29.73
CA LEU A 326 15.59 -16.46 29.69
C LEU A 326 16.41 -17.66 30.20
N ASP A 327 15.81 -18.53 31.02
CA ASP A 327 16.46 -19.72 31.55
C ASP A 327 16.58 -20.82 30.50
N GLY A 328 17.79 -21.34 30.32
CA GLY A 328 18.11 -22.41 29.37
C GLY A 328 17.55 -23.80 29.72
N SER A 329 16.45 -23.87 30.48
CA SER A 329 15.74 -25.11 30.78
C SER A 329 15.13 -25.69 29.50
N THR A 330 15.49 -26.94 29.19
CA THR A 330 14.86 -27.73 28.14
C THR A 330 13.51 -28.31 28.56
N ASP A 331 13.09 -28.16 29.82
CA ASP A 331 11.80 -28.65 30.30
C ASP A 331 10.66 -27.69 29.91
N HIS A 332 9.75 -28.22 29.09
CA HIS A 332 8.53 -27.55 28.66
C HIS A 332 7.63 -27.17 29.86
N ALA A 333 7.57 -28.00 30.92
CA ALA A 333 6.73 -27.75 32.09
C ALA A 333 7.20 -26.53 32.91
N THR A 334 8.51 -26.31 33.03
CA THR A 334 9.03 -25.07 33.65
C THR A 334 8.74 -23.83 32.82
N ASN A 335 8.87 -23.92 31.50
CA ASN A 335 8.60 -22.80 30.59
C ASN A 335 7.11 -22.41 30.59
N LEU A 336 6.20 -23.39 30.58
CA LEU A 336 4.76 -23.15 30.64
C LEU A 336 4.35 -22.46 31.95
N LYS A 337 4.88 -22.89 33.11
CA LYS A 337 4.60 -22.25 34.40
C LYS A 337 5.06 -20.79 34.46
N HIS A 338 6.25 -20.49 33.94
CA HIS A 338 6.76 -19.11 33.85
C HIS A 338 5.87 -18.25 32.94
N LEU A 339 5.36 -18.82 31.84
CA LEU A 339 4.41 -18.16 30.94
C LEU A 339 3.03 -17.93 31.59
N THR A 340 2.48 -18.91 32.32
CA THR A 340 1.22 -18.76 33.06
C THR A 340 1.30 -17.61 34.07
N GLU A 341 2.37 -17.54 34.88
CA GLU A 341 2.53 -16.46 35.87
C GLU A 341 2.74 -15.08 35.21
N PHE A 342 3.45 -15.03 34.08
CA PHE A 342 3.58 -13.81 33.27
C PHE A 342 2.23 -13.32 32.73
N MET A 343 1.38 -14.24 32.22
CA MET A 343 0.02 -13.90 31.78
C MET A 343 -0.88 -13.50 32.95
N ARG A 344 -0.73 -14.13 34.12
CA ARG A 344 -1.46 -13.81 35.37
C ARG A 344 -1.13 -12.39 35.86
N SER A 345 0.14 -11.99 35.77
CA SER A 345 0.58 -10.61 36.04
C SER A 345 -0.09 -9.60 35.10
N ILE A 346 -0.11 -9.86 33.79
CA ILE A 346 -0.72 -8.96 32.80
C ILE A 346 -2.24 -8.88 32.97
N LEU A 347 -2.91 -10.02 33.18
CA LEU A 347 -4.37 -10.08 33.40
C LEU A 347 -4.77 -9.25 34.63
N LYS A 348 -4.00 -9.34 35.72
CA LYS A 348 -4.22 -8.54 36.93
C LYS A 348 -4.07 -7.04 36.66
N GLU A 349 -3.00 -6.62 35.98
CA GLU A 349 -2.79 -5.21 35.60
C GLU A 349 -3.92 -4.68 34.70
N MET A 350 -4.46 -5.52 33.80
CA MET A 350 -5.65 -5.17 33.01
C MET A 350 -6.91 -5.05 33.89
N HIS A 351 -7.11 -5.96 34.84
CA HIS A 351 -8.29 -5.99 35.71
C HIS A 351 -8.32 -4.84 36.72
N ASP A 352 -7.17 -4.45 37.27
CA ASP A 352 -7.08 -3.43 38.33
C ASP A 352 -7.06 -1.99 37.75
N HIS A 353 -6.96 -1.85 36.42
CA HIS A 353 -7.03 -0.56 35.71
C HIS A 353 -8.43 0.08 35.81
N PRO A 354 -8.55 1.42 36.00
CA PRO A 354 -9.86 2.08 36.21
C PRO A 354 -10.82 1.97 35.03
N ASP A 355 -10.32 1.80 33.80
CA ASP A 355 -11.16 1.57 32.60
C ASP A 355 -11.58 0.11 32.39
N ALA A 356 -11.22 -0.81 33.29
CA ALA A 356 -11.52 -2.24 33.16
C ALA A 356 -12.99 -2.61 33.36
N TRP A 357 -13.79 -1.73 34.00
CA TRP A 357 -15.16 -2.04 34.43
C TRP A 357 -16.11 -2.59 33.34
N PRO A 358 -16.04 -2.21 32.04
CA PRO A 358 -16.92 -2.80 31.02
C PRO A 358 -16.51 -4.21 30.58
N PHE A 359 -15.35 -4.69 31.04
CA PHE A 359 -14.69 -5.91 30.56
C PHE A 359 -14.53 -6.97 31.66
N LYS A 360 -14.97 -6.72 32.90
CA LYS A 360 -14.73 -7.63 34.04
C LYS A 360 -15.58 -8.89 34.00
N GLU A 361 -16.72 -8.85 33.35
CA GLU A 361 -17.71 -9.92 33.25
C GLU A 361 -18.18 -10.02 31.79
N PRO A 362 -18.73 -11.17 31.35
CA PRO A 362 -19.40 -11.30 30.06
C PRO A 362 -20.55 -10.29 29.90
N VAL A 363 -20.79 -9.84 28.66
CA VAL A 363 -21.84 -8.86 28.35
C VAL A 363 -23.23 -9.52 28.45
N ASP A 364 -24.06 -9.11 29.41
CA ASP A 364 -25.43 -9.62 29.52
C ASP A 364 -26.29 -9.24 28.29
N ALA A 365 -26.80 -10.26 27.60
CA ALA A 365 -27.65 -10.15 26.43
C ALA A 365 -28.98 -9.42 26.69
N LEU A 366 -29.49 -9.42 27.93
CA LEU A 366 -30.72 -8.70 28.29
C LEU A 366 -30.44 -7.19 28.44
N SER A 367 -29.28 -6.83 28.99
CA SER A 367 -28.84 -5.44 29.15
C SER A 367 -28.32 -4.77 27.86
N VAL A 368 -27.82 -5.54 26.90
CA VAL A 368 -27.24 -5.03 25.64
C VAL A 368 -27.91 -5.66 24.41
N PRO A 369 -29.05 -5.09 23.92
CA PRO A 369 -29.82 -5.66 22.81
C PRO A 369 -29.01 -5.83 21.53
N GLY A 370 -29.13 -6.99 20.88
CA GLY A 370 -28.46 -7.29 19.61
C GLY A 370 -26.94 -7.49 19.72
N TYR A 371 -26.34 -7.49 20.92
CA TYR A 371 -24.88 -7.64 21.07
C TYR A 371 -24.34 -8.89 20.37
N TYR A 372 -24.95 -10.05 20.63
CA TYR A 372 -24.55 -11.34 20.04
C TYR A 372 -24.99 -11.53 18.57
N GLU A 373 -25.89 -10.67 18.08
CA GLU A 373 -26.22 -10.62 16.65
C GLU A 373 -25.10 -9.95 15.84
N ILE A 374 -24.34 -9.04 16.46
CA ILE A 374 -23.21 -8.32 15.86
C ILE A 374 -21.87 -9.00 16.22
N ILE A 375 -21.65 -9.30 17.49
CA ILE A 375 -20.41 -9.86 18.05
C ILE A 375 -20.50 -11.39 18.11
N LYS A 376 -19.84 -12.07 17.17
CA LYS A 376 -19.86 -13.54 17.03
C LYS A 376 -18.92 -14.28 17.97
N ASN A 377 -17.85 -13.63 18.40
CA ASN A 377 -16.80 -14.22 19.24
C ASN A 377 -16.58 -13.33 20.48
N PRO A 378 -17.51 -13.33 21.45
CA PRO A 378 -17.41 -12.52 22.68
C PRO A 378 -16.12 -12.84 23.46
N MET A 379 -15.63 -11.86 24.23
CA MET A 379 -14.48 -12.02 25.12
C MET A 379 -14.48 -10.95 26.20
N ASP A 380 -14.03 -11.31 27.39
CA ASP A 380 -13.99 -10.51 28.61
C ASP A 380 -12.88 -11.04 29.55
N LEU A 381 -12.51 -10.26 30.57
CA LEU A 381 -11.40 -10.56 31.48
C LEU A 381 -11.64 -11.79 32.37
N LYS A 382 -12.90 -12.14 32.67
CA LYS A 382 -13.23 -13.32 33.47
C LYS A 382 -13.14 -14.59 32.63
N THR A 383 -13.68 -14.59 31.41
CA THR A 383 -13.46 -15.66 30.43
C THR A 383 -11.95 -15.86 30.18
N MET A 384 -11.16 -14.78 30.10
CA MET A 384 -9.70 -14.88 30.05
C MET A 384 -9.07 -15.44 31.34
N SER A 385 -9.58 -15.07 32.52
CA SER A 385 -9.11 -15.61 33.80
C SER A 385 -9.37 -17.12 33.92
N GLU A 386 -10.58 -17.56 33.58
CA GLU A 386 -10.98 -18.98 33.62
C GLU A 386 -10.15 -19.81 32.62
N ARG A 387 -9.89 -19.28 31.43
CA ARG A 387 -8.97 -19.88 30.44
C ARG A 387 -7.54 -19.98 30.93
N LEU A 388 -7.05 -18.97 31.66
CA LEU A 388 -5.70 -18.94 32.20
C LEU A 388 -5.51 -19.94 33.35
N GLU A 389 -6.39 -19.92 34.34
CA GLU A 389 -6.32 -20.81 35.50
C GLU A 389 -6.63 -22.29 35.16
N SER A 390 -7.13 -22.57 33.95
CA SER A 390 -7.23 -23.95 33.43
C SER A 390 -5.88 -24.62 33.16
N GLU A 391 -4.81 -23.83 32.99
CA GLU A 391 -3.47 -24.18 32.45
C GLU A 391 -3.47 -24.98 31.12
N GLN A 392 -4.63 -25.17 30.48
CA GLN A 392 -4.82 -25.98 29.27
C GLN A 392 -5.06 -25.13 28.01
N TYR A 393 -5.63 -23.93 28.14
CA TYR A 393 -5.98 -23.10 26.98
C TYR A 393 -4.82 -22.25 26.46
N TYR A 394 -4.18 -21.44 27.31
CA TYR A 394 -3.10 -20.53 26.89
C TYR A 394 -1.73 -21.21 26.86
N VAL A 395 -1.53 -22.17 25.95
CA VAL A 395 -0.24 -22.85 25.74
C VAL A 395 0.83 -21.97 25.06
N THR A 396 0.44 -20.81 24.52
CA THR A 396 1.37 -19.78 23.98
C THR A 396 0.90 -18.38 24.34
N PHE A 397 1.83 -17.41 24.44
CA PHE A 397 1.47 -16.03 24.73
C PHE A 397 0.66 -15.40 23.60
N GLU A 398 0.92 -15.78 22.34
CA GLU A 398 0.16 -15.35 21.18
C GLU A 398 -1.36 -15.61 21.31
N MET A 399 -1.80 -16.69 21.97
CA MET A 399 -3.22 -16.97 22.19
C MET A 399 -3.86 -16.01 23.20
N PHE A 400 -3.17 -15.70 24.29
CA PHE A 400 -3.60 -14.70 25.28
C PHE A 400 -3.65 -13.30 24.67
N LEU A 401 -2.66 -12.92 23.86
CA LEU A 401 -2.66 -11.68 23.08
C LEU A 401 -3.85 -11.59 22.10
N ALA A 402 -4.25 -12.71 21.50
CA ALA A 402 -5.37 -12.75 20.55
C ALA A 402 -6.73 -12.55 21.25
N ASP A 403 -6.95 -13.17 22.41
CA ASP A 403 -8.16 -12.96 23.21
C ASP A 403 -8.26 -11.52 23.75
N ALA A 404 -7.16 -10.97 24.27
CA ALA A 404 -7.10 -9.58 24.73
C ALA A 404 -7.45 -8.58 23.61
N ARG A 405 -6.89 -8.75 22.40
CA ARG A 405 -7.23 -7.92 21.24
C ARG A 405 -8.69 -8.04 20.85
N ARG A 406 -9.23 -9.26 20.80
CA ARG A 406 -10.63 -9.51 20.43
C ARG A 406 -11.59 -8.82 21.39
N MET A 407 -11.29 -8.80 22.68
CA MET A 407 -12.06 -8.05 23.69
C MET A 407 -12.14 -6.54 23.35
N PHE A 408 -11.01 -5.91 23.02
CA PHE A 408 -10.97 -4.50 22.62
C PHE A 408 -11.64 -4.23 21.26
N GLU A 409 -11.44 -5.13 20.29
CA GLU A 409 -12.03 -5.05 18.95
C GLU A 409 -13.56 -5.22 18.98
N ASN A 410 -14.08 -6.21 19.71
CA ASN A 410 -15.52 -6.41 19.93
C ASN A 410 -16.19 -5.15 20.48
N ALA A 411 -15.58 -4.55 21.51
CA ALA A 411 -16.10 -3.34 22.13
C ALA A 411 -16.11 -2.15 21.17
N ARG A 412 -15.11 -2.04 20.28
CA ARG A 412 -15.03 -0.97 19.25
C ARG A 412 -15.90 -1.22 18.01
N THR A 413 -16.22 -2.47 17.72
CA THR A 413 -17.14 -2.89 16.65
C THR A 413 -18.59 -2.61 17.05
N TYR A 414 -18.98 -2.93 18.29
CA TYR A 414 -20.33 -2.68 18.78
C TYR A 414 -20.58 -1.21 19.16
N ASN A 415 -19.62 -0.54 19.83
CA ASN A 415 -19.82 0.80 20.36
C ASN A 415 -19.19 1.89 19.48
N PRO A 416 -19.92 2.96 19.08
CA PRO A 416 -19.34 4.07 18.31
C PRO A 416 -18.20 4.81 19.04
N PRO A 417 -17.24 5.43 18.32
CA PRO A 417 -16.05 6.10 18.89
C PRO A 417 -16.29 7.19 19.94
N LYS A 418 -17.51 7.76 20.01
CA LYS A 418 -17.88 8.79 20.98
C LYS A 418 -18.24 8.23 22.36
N THR A 419 -18.60 6.95 22.46
CA THR A 419 -19.03 6.27 23.70
C THR A 419 -17.94 6.21 24.77
N ILE A 420 -18.33 5.92 26.02
CA ILE A 420 -17.37 5.61 27.08
C ILE A 420 -16.68 4.27 26.82
N TYR A 421 -17.42 3.25 26.38
CA TYR A 421 -16.93 1.90 26.11
C TYR A 421 -15.77 1.85 25.10
N TYR A 422 -15.91 2.54 23.96
CA TYR A 422 -14.83 2.63 22.96
C TYR A 422 -13.56 3.30 23.52
N LYS A 423 -13.75 4.32 24.37
CA LYS A 423 -12.65 5.05 25.01
C LYS A 423 -11.96 4.22 26.08
N CYS A 424 -12.72 3.46 26.87
CA CYS A 424 -12.17 2.50 27.83
C CYS A 424 -11.38 1.39 27.12
N ALA A 425 -11.91 0.81 26.03
CA ALA A 425 -11.19 -0.18 25.22
C ALA A 425 -9.84 0.37 24.72
N THR A 426 -9.84 1.56 24.12
CA THR A 426 -8.63 2.19 23.59
C THR A 426 -7.59 2.54 24.67
N ARG A 427 -8.02 3.00 25.86
CA ARG A 427 -7.10 3.29 26.98
C ARG A 427 -6.55 2.03 27.63
N LEU A 428 -7.40 1.03 27.87
CA LEU A 428 -6.99 -0.24 28.47
C LEU A 428 -6.07 -1.04 27.52
N GLU A 429 -6.30 -0.98 26.21
CA GLU A 429 -5.37 -1.56 25.24
C GLU A 429 -4.00 -0.86 25.26
N ALA A 430 -3.95 0.48 25.31
CA ALA A 430 -2.69 1.20 25.41
C ALA A 430 -1.92 0.86 26.70
N HIS A 431 -2.64 0.70 27.82
CA HIS A 431 -2.06 0.23 29.08
C HIS A 431 -1.49 -1.19 28.95
N PHE A 432 -2.27 -2.12 28.39
CA PHE A 432 -1.89 -3.50 28.11
C PHE A 432 -0.65 -3.58 27.22
N GLN A 433 -0.63 -2.91 26.07
CA GLN A 433 0.52 -2.89 25.16
C GLN A 433 1.80 -2.34 25.83
N SER A 434 1.65 -1.32 26.68
CA SER A 434 2.75 -0.78 27.50
C SER A 434 3.28 -1.82 28.49
N LYS A 435 2.41 -2.41 29.31
CA LYS A 435 2.77 -3.45 30.31
C LYS A 435 3.42 -4.67 29.66
N VAL A 436 2.88 -5.17 28.54
CA VAL A 436 3.50 -6.25 27.77
C VAL A 436 4.91 -5.86 27.32
N THR A 437 5.09 -4.66 26.76
CA THR A 437 6.41 -4.19 26.31
C THR A 437 7.41 -4.11 27.48
N THR A 438 7.01 -3.58 28.63
CA THR A 438 7.86 -3.49 29.83
C THR A 438 8.23 -4.86 30.40
N LEU A 439 7.24 -5.76 30.55
CA LEU A 439 7.46 -7.06 31.20
C LEU A 439 8.32 -8.00 30.33
N LEU A 440 8.20 -7.91 29.00
CA LEU A 440 9.12 -8.57 28.06
C LEU A 440 10.56 -8.07 28.26
N GLN A 441 10.76 -6.74 28.28
CA GLN A 441 12.09 -6.14 28.51
C GLN A 441 12.73 -6.58 29.84
N SER A 442 11.93 -6.92 30.86
CA SER A 442 12.43 -7.37 32.17
C SER A 442 12.63 -8.88 32.33
N GLY A 443 12.21 -9.74 31.38
CA GLY A 443 12.31 -11.21 31.60
C GLY A 443 12.13 -12.16 30.41
N PHE A 444 11.63 -11.70 29.26
CA PHE A 444 11.33 -12.56 28.11
C PHE A 444 11.82 -11.92 26.81
N LYS A 445 12.82 -12.51 26.17
CA LYS A 445 13.29 -12.04 24.86
C LYS A 445 12.30 -12.47 23.77
N ILE A 446 11.96 -11.53 22.90
CA ILE A 446 11.34 -11.81 21.61
C ILE A 446 12.42 -12.36 20.68
N GLN A 447 12.13 -13.47 20.00
CA GLN A 447 13.02 -14.11 19.02
C GLN A 447 12.60 -13.79 17.56
#